data_AF-A0A2U9PE96-F1
#
_entry.id   AF-A0A2U9PE96-F1
#
_cell.length_a   1.000
_cell.length_b   1.000
_cell.length_c   1.000
_cell.angle_alpha   90.00
_cell.angle_beta   90.00
_cell.angle_gamma   90.00
#
_symmetry.space_group_name_H-M   'P 1'
#
loop_
_entity.id
_entity.type
_entity.pdbx_description
1 polymer ?
#
loop_
_entity_poly.entity_id
_entity_poly.type
_entity_poly.pdbx_seq_one_letter_code
_entity_poly.pdbx_strand_id
1 'polypeptide(L)' 'MVCAGHDFAAPRRRDTKAWTVVAAVLSAGLRYEGREPCGCGKDPKFHPHTRAQLRARRITASRTGTPLADVLGRVDP' A
#
# COMPACT_ATOMS: atom_id res chain seq x y z
N MET A 1 5.94 17.52 -0.59
CA MET A 1 5.48 16.71 -1.74
C MET A 1 5.98 15.30 -1.53
N VAL A 2 5.10 14.29 -1.53
CA VAL A 2 5.48 12.88 -1.30
C VAL A 2 5.37 12.14 -2.63
N CYS A 3 6.43 11.45 -3.05
CA CYS A 3 6.40 10.61 -4.24
C CYS A 3 5.73 9.28 -3.90
N ALA A 4 4.69 8.91 -4.66
CA ALA A 4 3.95 7.69 -4.41
C ALA A 4 4.69 6.42 -4.84
N GLY A 5 5.74 6.52 -5.64
CA GLY A 5 6.52 5.37 -6.15
C GLY A 5 6.37 5.21 -7.66
N HIS A 6 7.15 4.28 -8.22
CA HIS A 6 7.26 4.08 -9.66
C HIS A 6 6.04 3.39 -10.27
N ASP A 7 5.49 2.39 -9.59
CA ASP A 7 4.33 1.61 -10.03
C ASP A 7 2.99 2.24 -9.60
N PHE A 8 3.00 3.53 -9.26
CA PHE A 8 1.80 4.22 -8.81
C PHE A 8 0.79 4.40 -9.94
N ALA A 9 -0.26 3.58 -9.92
CA ALA A 9 -1.43 3.73 -10.77
C ALA A 9 -2.45 4.69 -10.12
N ALA A 10 -2.44 5.96 -10.55
CA ALA A 10 -3.31 6.98 -9.98
C ALA A 10 -4.81 6.66 -10.19
N PRO A 11 -5.64 6.68 -9.12
CA PRO A 11 -7.08 6.54 -9.27
C PRO A 11 -7.72 7.68 -10.07
N ARG A 12 -8.95 7.46 -10.56
CA ARG A 12 -9.74 8.53 -11.19
C ARG A 12 -9.88 9.71 -10.22
N ARG A 13 -9.79 10.94 -10.73
CA ARG A 13 -9.81 12.17 -9.91
C ARG A 13 -11.01 12.29 -8.96
N ARG A 14 -12.19 11.79 -9.38
CA ARG A 14 -13.44 11.84 -8.60
C ARG A 14 -13.60 10.67 -7.62
N ASP A 15 -12.71 9.67 -7.65
CA ASP A 15 -12.80 8.51 -6.78
C ASP A 15 -12.18 8.80 -5.40
N THR A 16 -12.91 9.56 -4.59
CA THR A 16 -12.48 9.94 -3.24
C THR A 16 -12.19 8.73 -2.35
N LYS A 17 -12.88 7.60 -2.59
CA LYS A 17 -12.68 6.37 -1.82
C LYS A 17 -11.31 5.77 -2.12
N ALA A 18 -10.93 5.68 -3.39
CA ALA A 18 -9.60 5.22 -3.78
C ALA A 18 -8.49 6.19 -3.31
N TRP A 19 -8.70 7.50 -3.44
CA TRP A 19 -7.75 8.49 -2.92
C TRP A 19 -7.53 8.41 -1.40
N THR A 20 -8.56 8.06 -0.64
CA THR A 20 -8.43 7.82 0.81
C THR A 20 -7.50 6.64 1.11
N VAL A 21 -7.53 5.60 0.27
CA VAL A 21 -6.64 4.43 0.42
C VAL A 21 -5.20 4.83 0.10
N VAL A 22 -4.97 5.54 -1.00
CA VAL A 22 -3.65 6.06 -1.37
C VAL A 22 -3.07 6.90 -0.23
N ALA A 23 -3.86 7.84 0.31
CA ALA A 23 -3.43 8.65 1.44
C ALA A 23 -3.04 7.80 2.67
N ALA A 24 -3.83 6.77 3.00
CA ALA A 24 -3.51 5.89 4.12
C ALA A 24 -2.22 5.08 3.91
N VAL A 25 -1.96 4.61 2.69
CA VAL A 25 -0.73 3.87 2.34
C VAL A 25 0.48 4.80 2.44
N LEU A 26 0.41 6.00 1.87
CA LEU A 26 1.50 6.97 1.91
C LEU A 26 1.77 7.46 3.34
N SER A 27 0.73 7.69 4.15
CA SER A 27 0.87 8.04 5.57
C SER A 27 1.49 6.91 6.41
N ALA A 28 1.36 5.65 5.98
CA ALA A 28 2.04 4.53 6.61
C ALA A 28 3.53 4.41 6.19
N GLY A 29 4.04 5.34 5.38
CA GLY A 29 5.42 5.36 4.90
C GLY A 29 5.69 4.42 3.72
N LEU A 30 4.65 3.81 3.17
CA LEU A 30 4.77 2.88 2.05
C LEU A 30 4.70 3.64 0.72
N ARG A 31 5.36 3.06 -0.30
CA ARG A 31 5.34 3.52 -1.67
C ARG A 31 4.98 2.36 -2.59
N TYR A 32 4.36 2.69 -3.72
CA TYR A 32 4.06 1.81 -4.83
C TYR A 32 5.35 1.58 -5.64
N GLU A 33 6.28 0.86 -5.03
CA GLU A 33 7.54 0.44 -5.64
C GLU A 33 7.50 -1.08 -5.80
N GLY A 34 7.39 -1.56 -7.04
CA GLY A 34 7.43 -2.97 -7.36
C GLY A 34 8.84 -3.51 -7.59
N ARG A 35 9.88 -2.72 -7.29
CA ARG A 35 11.28 -3.06 -7.56
C ARG A 35 12.12 -2.75 -6.34
N GLU A 36 13.06 -3.64 -6.01
CA GLU A 36 14.06 -3.35 -5.01
C GLU A 36 14.94 -2.17 -5.44
N PRO A 37 15.48 -1.36 -4.50
CA PRO A 37 16.29 -0.19 -4.83
C PRO A 37 17.54 -0.52 -5.65
N CYS A 38 18.07 -1.76 -5.56
CA CYS A 38 19.19 -2.22 -6.40
C CYS A 38 18.77 -2.50 -7.86
N GLY A 39 17.48 -2.52 -8.14
CA GLY A 39 16.91 -2.79 -9.46
C GLY A 39 16.96 -4.25 -9.92
N CYS A 40 17.54 -5.13 -9.10
CA CYS A 40 17.85 -6.52 -9.39
C CYS A 40 16.66 -7.47 -9.23
N GLY A 41 15.66 -7.07 -8.45
CA GLY A 41 14.49 -7.88 -8.11
C GLY A 41 13.20 -7.09 -8.30
N LYS A 42 12.17 -7.76 -8.83
CA LYS A 42 10.79 -7.29 -8.75
C LYS A 42 10.22 -7.89 -7.47
N ASP A 43 10.02 -7.08 -6.44
CA ASP A 43 9.29 -7.48 -5.24
C ASP A 43 7.90 -6.86 -5.39
N PRO A 44 6.92 -7.58 -5.99
CA PRO A 44 5.60 -7.05 -6.19
C PRO A 44 4.90 -6.92 -4.84
N LYS A 45 5.11 -5.81 -4.13
CA LYS A 45 4.41 -5.55 -2.87
C LYS A 45 2.93 -5.39 -3.16
N PHE A 46 2.12 -6.10 -2.38
CA PHE A 46 0.68 -5.90 -2.44
C PHE A 46 0.38 -4.49 -1.95
N HIS A 47 -0.39 -3.72 -2.71
CA HIS A 47 -0.88 -2.43 -2.27
C HIS A 47 -2.41 -2.44 -2.32
N PRO A 48 -3.10 -2.06 -1.22
CA PRO A 48 -4.54 -2.01 -1.26
C PRO A 48 -5.00 -0.93 -2.24
N HIS A 49 -5.93 -1.31 -3.11
CA HIS A 49 -6.59 -0.39 -4.04
C HIS A 49 -8.00 -0.02 -3.57
N THR A 50 -8.50 -0.71 -2.54
CA THR A 50 -9.86 -0.52 -2.02
C THR A 50 -9.89 -0.36 -0.51
N ARG A 51 -10.92 0.33 0.00
CA ARG A 51 -11.13 0.49 1.45
C ARG A 51 -11.38 -0.84 2.14
N ALA A 52 -11.96 -1.82 1.44
CA ALA A 52 -12.18 -3.17 1.98
C ALA A 52 -10.84 -3.87 2.27
N GLN A 53 -9.90 -3.83 1.31
CA GLN A 53 -8.56 -4.37 1.50
C GLN A 53 -7.80 -3.65 2.62
N LEU A 54 -7.88 -2.32 2.68
CA LEU A 54 -7.29 -1.53 3.76
C LEU A 54 -7.85 -1.92 5.14
N ARG A 55 -9.17 -2.11 5.23
CA ARG A 55 -9.84 -2.50 6.48
C ARG A 55 -9.44 -3.91 6.91
N ALA A 56 -9.40 -4.86 5.98
CA ALA A 56 -8.93 -6.22 6.25
C ALA A 56 -7.51 -6.21 6.82
N ARG A 57 -6.58 -5.48 6.18
CA ARG A 57 -5.19 -5.37 6.65
C ARG A 57 -5.06 -4.68 8.01
N ARG A 58 -5.89 -3.67 8.30
CA ARG A 58 -5.96 -3.06 9.65
C ARG A 58 -6.42 -4.07 10.70
N ILE A 59 -7.44 -4.87 10.39
CA ILE A 59 -7.92 -5.92 11.30
C ILE A 59 -6.82 -6.94 11.54
N THR A 60 -6.11 -7.38 10.49
CA THR A 60 -4.96 -8.28 10.62
C THR A 60 -3.88 -7.67 11.50
N ALA A 61 -3.44 -6.44 11.22
CA ALA A 61 -2.45 -5.73 12.04
C ALA A 61 -2.86 -5.67 13.53
N SER A 62 -4.12 -5.32 13.82
CA SER A 62 -4.63 -5.30 15.19
C SER A 62 -4.67 -6.69 15.85
N ARG A 63 -4.96 -7.76 15.09
CA ARG A 63 -5.01 -9.13 15.61
C ARG A 63 -3.64 -9.72 15.87
N THR A 64 -2.67 -9.43 15.00
CA THR A 64 -1.33 -10.02 15.07
C THR A 64 -0.35 -9.16 15.87
N GLY A 65 -0.71 -7.91 16.21
CA GLY A 65 0.19 -6.96 16.85
C GLY A 65 1.28 -6.42 15.92
N THR A 66 1.21 -6.73 14.62
CA THR A 66 2.19 -6.34 13.62
C THR A 66 1.96 -4.89 13.18
N PRO A 67 3.03 -4.11 12.93
CA PRO A 67 2.87 -2.76 12.38
C PRO A 67 2.07 -2.74 11.08
N LEU A 68 1.24 -1.70 10.91
CA LEU A 68 0.37 -1.59 9.74
C LEU A 68 1.16 -1.56 8.43
N ALA A 69 2.35 -0.94 8.41
CA ALA A 69 3.20 -0.89 7.23
C ALA A 69 3.63 -2.28 6.74
N ASP A 70 4.04 -3.17 7.65
CA ASP A 70 4.43 -4.54 7.31
C ASP A 70 3.25 -5.33 6.75
N VAL A 71 2.08 -5.20 7.37
CA VAL A 71 0.88 -5.93 6.94
C VAL A 71 0.37 -5.42 5.60
N LEU A 72 0.46 -4.11 5.35
CA LEU A 72 0.08 -3.49 4.09
C LEU A 72 1.03 -3.84 2.95
N GLY A 73 2.34 -4.02 3.21
CA GLY A 73 3.34 -4.32 2.18
C GLY A 73 3.50 -5.82 1.87
N ARG A 74 3.03 -6.72 2.74
CA ARG A 74 3.09 -8.16 2.51
C ARG A 74 2.10 -8.61 1.45
N VAL A 75 2.62 -9.28 0.42
CA VAL A 75 1.85 -10.19 -0.43
C VAL A 75 1.30 -11.30 0.47
N ASP A 76 -0.01 -11.50 0.44
CA ASP A 76 -0.59 -12.70 1.06
C ASP A 76 -0.13 -13.91 0.23
N PRO A 77 0.36 -15.00 0.84
CA PRO A 77 0.83 -16.18 0.12
C PRO A 77 -0.28 -16.89 -0.67
#